data_AF-X1PBC9-F1
#
_entry.id   AF-X1PBC9-F1
#
_cell.length_a   1.000
_cell.length_b   1.000
_cell.length_c   1.000
_cell.angle_alpha   90.00
_cell.angle_beta   90.00
_cell.angle_gamma   90.00
#
_symmetry.space_group_name_H-M   'P 1'
#
loop_
_entity.id
_entity.type
_entity.pdbx_description
1 polymer ?
#
loop_
_entity_poly.entity_id
_entity_poly.type
_entity_poly.pdbx_seq_one_letter_code
_entity_poly.pdbx_strand_id
1 'polypeptide(L)'
;MHCGWKGGFAGSGKVYTKPEYTTKTKLPEEVLNYFKDRGISEQTLESNKIGYGPVWMPQTGKEENAIQFPFYKSGIVVNVKSRDGKKNFRQAKNAEKCFYGFDNMKNKVETLIITEGEIDTLTFIECGFHEVVSMPDGAP
;
A
#
# COMPACT_ATOMS: atom_id res chain seq x y z
N MET A 1 29.23 -25.02 -24.49
CA MET A 1 28.26 -24.19 -23.75
C MET A 1 28.36 -24.57 -22.28
N HIS A 2 28.84 -23.67 -21.42
CA HIS A 2 28.78 -23.86 -19.97
C HIS A 2 28.75 -22.48 -19.31
N CYS A 3 27.55 -21.95 -19.09
CA CYS A 3 27.33 -20.74 -18.30
C CYS A 3 27.47 -21.10 -16.83
N GLY A 4 28.67 -20.89 -16.27
CA GLY A 4 28.94 -20.99 -14.84
C GLY A 4 28.52 -19.72 -14.09
N TRP A 5 27.24 -19.37 -14.09
CA TRP A 5 26.76 -18.28 -13.24
C TRP A 5 26.74 -18.73 -11.77
N LYS A 6 27.67 -18.20 -10.97
CA LYS A 6 27.60 -18.22 -9.51
C LYS A 6 27.04 -16.87 -9.06
N GLY A 7 25.72 -16.78 -8.96
CA GLY A 7 25.05 -15.62 -8.39
C GLY A 7 25.42 -15.48 -6.91
N GLY A 8 26.27 -14.50 -6.58
CA GLY A 8 26.49 -14.08 -5.21
C GLY A 8 25.37 -13.13 -4.78
N PHE A 9 24.61 -13.50 -3.75
CA PHE A 9 23.69 -12.58 -3.09
C PHE A 9 24.55 -11.56 -2.32
N ALA A 10 24.84 -10.42 -2.95
CA ALA A 10 25.39 -9.27 -2.24
C ALA A 10 24.24 -8.68 -1.40
N GLY A 11 24.06 -9.21 -0.20
CA GLY A 11 23.22 -8.63 0.83
C GLY A 11 23.80 -7.31 1.31
N SER A 12 23.74 -6.26 0.48
CA SER A 12 23.87 -4.90 0.95
C SER A 12 22.63 -4.64 1.80
N GLY A 13 22.78 -4.60 3.13
CA GLY A 13 21.71 -4.22 4.04
C GLY A 13 21.19 -2.85 3.63
N LYS A 14 20.09 -2.80 2.88
CA LYS A 14 19.43 -1.55 2.54
C LYS A 14 18.90 -0.97 3.84
N VAL A 15 19.42 0.19 4.21
CA VAL A 15 18.93 0.94 5.37
C VAL A 15 17.58 1.53 4.95
N TYR A 16 16.49 0.86 5.33
CA TYR A 16 15.14 1.33 5.07
C TYR A 16 14.79 2.45 6.05
N THR A 17 14.24 3.55 5.53
CA THR A 17 13.75 4.64 6.37
C THR A 17 12.27 4.40 6.66
N LYS A 18 11.92 4.27 7.94
CA LYS A 18 10.51 4.18 8.36
C LYS A 18 9.84 5.54 8.14
N PRO A 19 8.71 5.62 7.42
CA PRO A 19 7.97 6.87 7.31
C PRO A 19 7.31 7.20 8.65
N GLU A 20 7.41 8.47 9.07
CA GLU A 20 6.56 8.99 10.14
C GLU A 20 5.13 9.11 9.61
N TYR A 21 4.31 8.09 9.86
CA TYR A 21 2.91 8.07 9.46
C TYR A 21 2.02 8.06 10.69
N THR A 22 1.37 9.19 10.95
CA THR A 22 0.28 9.26 11.93
C THR A 22 -1.01 9.07 11.16
N THR A 23 -1.74 8.00 11.48
CA THR A 23 -3.05 7.70 10.91
C THR A 23 -4.00 8.85 11.22
N LYS A 24 -4.35 9.65 10.22
CA LYS A 24 -5.49 10.56 10.30
C LYS A 24 -6.70 9.81 9.77
N THR A 25 -7.38 9.08 10.65
CA THR A 25 -8.54 8.22 10.32
C THR A 25 -9.79 9.02 9.95
N LYS A 26 -9.83 10.33 10.23
CA LYS A 26 -10.97 11.16 9.83
C LYS A 26 -10.86 11.56 8.36
N LEU A 27 -11.34 10.69 7.47
CA LEU A 27 -11.40 10.94 6.04
C LEU A 27 -12.46 12.03 5.74
N PRO A 28 -12.20 12.95 4.81
CA PRO A 28 -13.22 13.91 4.38
C PRO A 28 -14.32 13.22 3.58
N GLU A 29 -15.50 13.86 3.55
CA GLU A 29 -16.69 13.32 2.88
C GLU A 29 -16.46 12.98 1.40
N GLU A 30 -15.67 13.79 0.69
CA GLU A 30 -15.30 13.53 -0.71
C GLU A 30 -14.57 12.20 -0.91
N VAL A 31 -13.69 11.83 0.04
CA VAL A 31 -12.94 10.58 0.00
C VAL A 31 -13.84 9.42 0.39
N LEU A 32 -14.70 9.60 1.40
CA LEU A 32 -15.69 8.60 1.79
C LEU A 32 -16.63 8.28 0.62
N ASN A 33 -17.14 9.31 -0.07
CA ASN A 33 -17.99 9.14 -1.25
C ASN A 33 -17.24 8.43 -2.39
N TYR A 34 -15.97 8.77 -2.64
CA TYR A 34 -15.13 8.08 -3.64
C TYR A 34 -15.05 6.55 -3.40
N PHE A 35 -14.91 6.13 -2.15
CA PHE A 35 -14.87 4.71 -1.78
C PHE A 35 -16.26 4.06 -1.75
N LYS A 36 -17.27 4.79 -1.30
CA LYS A 36 -18.67 4.35 -1.27
C LYS A 36 -19.19 4.07 -2.68
N ASP A 37 -18.86 4.90 -3.66
CA ASP A 37 -19.19 4.68 -5.07
C ASP A 37 -18.57 3.39 -5.64
N ARG A 38 -17.54 2.86 -4.98
CA ARG A 38 -16.87 1.59 -5.29
C ARG A 38 -17.33 0.44 -4.39
N GLY A 39 -18.33 0.67 -3.55
CA GLY A 39 -18.87 -0.32 -2.63
C GLY A 39 -17.97 -0.61 -1.41
N ILE A 40 -16.98 0.24 -1.11
CA ILE A 40 -16.09 0.06 0.04
C ILE A 40 -16.62 0.86 1.22
N SER A 41 -16.82 0.20 2.37
CA SER A 41 -17.35 0.81 3.58
C SER A 41 -16.28 1.62 4.34
N GLU A 42 -16.73 2.60 5.14
CA GLU A 42 -15.86 3.35 6.05
C GLU A 42 -15.14 2.42 7.05
N GLN A 43 -15.84 1.38 7.52
CA GLN A 43 -15.27 0.36 8.41
C GLN A 43 -14.05 -0.34 7.77
N THR A 44 -14.12 -0.68 6.48
CA THR A 44 -12.99 -1.29 5.75
C THR A 44 -11.82 -0.31 5.64
N LEU A 45 -12.09 0.98 5.40
CA LEU A 45 -11.05 2.02 5.34
C LEU A 45 -10.37 2.22 6.70
N GLU A 46 -11.14 2.27 7.79
CA GLU A 46 -10.62 2.38 9.16
C GLU A 46 -9.79 1.16 9.55
N SER A 47 -10.29 -0.05 9.27
CA SER A 47 -9.60 -1.31 9.57
C SER A 47 -8.26 -1.41 8.84
N ASN A 48 -8.20 -0.92 7.60
CA ASN A 48 -6.99 -0.86 6.78
C ASN A 48 -6.16 0.42 6.99
N LYS A 49 -6.56 1.28 7.93
CA LYS A 49 -5.81 2.47 8.35
C LYS A 49 -5.56 3.46 7.20
N ILE A 50 -6.49 3.53 6.25
CA ILE A 50 -6.45 4.47 5.13
C ILE A 50 -6.43 5.89 5.68
N GLY A 51 -5.50 6.70 5.19
CA GLY A 51 -5.35 8.10 5.59
C GLY A 51 -5.63 9.06 4.46
N TYR A 52 -5.75 10.33 4.82
CA TYR A 52 -5.85 11.44 3.89
C TYR A 52 -5.11 12.66 4.42
N GLY A 53 -4.37 13.34 3.54
CA GLY A 53 -3.71 14.59 3.90
C GLY A 53 -2.72 15.09 2.85
N PRO A 54 -2.09 16.24 3.11
CA PRO A 54 -1.12 16.84 2.19
C PRO A 54 0.12 15.96 2.08
N VAL A 55 0.53 15.69 0.84
CA VAL A 55 1.74 14.97 0.49
C VAL A 55 2.43 15.71 -0.64
N TRP A 56 3.73 15.95 -0.53
CA TRP A 56 4.52 16.47 -1.63
C TRP A 56 4.48 15.51 -2.83
N MET A 57 3.99 15.96 -3.99
CA MET A 57 3.91 15.16 -5.21
C MET A 57 4.99 15.60 -6.21
N PRO A 58 5.92 14.71 -6.63
CA PRO A 58 6.99 15.08 -7.55
C PRO A 58 6.47 15.44 -8.95
N GLN A 59 5.34 14.87 -9.37
CA GLN A 59 4.73 15.15 -10.68
C GLN A 59 4.20 16.58 -10.79
N THR A 60 3.66 17.13 -9.71
CA THR A 60 3.11 18.49 -9.68
C THR A 60 4.08 19.49 -9.07
N GLY A 61 5.15 19.03 -8.40
CA GLY A 61 6.14 19.88 -7.75
C GLY A 61 5.57 20.68 -6.58
N LYS A 62 4.49 20.21 -5.95
CA LYS A 62 3.85 20.86 -4.80
C LYS A 62 3.18 19.86 -3.86
N GLU A 63 2.78 20.33 -2.69
CA GLU A 63 1.93 19.55 -1.78
C GLU A 63 0.50 19.47 -2.35
N GLU A 64 -0.02 18.26 -2.41
CA GLU A 64 -1.39 17.97 -2.84
C GLU A 64 -2.02 17.04 -1.80
N ASN A 65 -3.32 17.20 -1.55
CA ASN A 65 -4.03 16.26 -0.72
C ASN A 65 -4.17 14.91 -1.44
N ALA A 66 -3.83 13.83 -0.74
CA ALA A 66 -3.80 12.49 -1.30
C ALA A 66 -4.34 11.46 -0.33
N ILE A 67 -4.95 10.42 -0.90
CA ILE A 67 -5.33 9.20 -0.18
C ILE A 67 -4.05 8.39 0.07
N GLN A 68 -3.86 7.95 1.30
CA GLN A 68 -2.65 7.30 1.78
C GLN A 68 -2.95 5.84 2.14
N PHE A 69 -2.23 4.92 1.50
CA PHE A 69 -2.29 3.48 1.70
C PHE A 69 -1.03 3.03 2.47
N PRO A 70 -1.11 2.83 3.79
CA PRO A 70 0.02 2.36 4.60
C PRO A 70 0.27 0.86 4.45
N PHE A 71 1.53 0.49 4.28
CA PHE A 71 1.98 -0.90 4.16
C PHE A 71 2.53 -1.36 5.49
N TYR A 72 1.89 -2.37 6.07
CA TYR A 72 2.29 -2.95 7.35
C TYR A 72 3.11 -4.21 7.16
N LYS A 73 4.23 -4.28 7.88
CA LYS A 73 5.02 -5.49 8.05
C LYS A 73 5.29 -5.70 9.53
N SER A 74 4.80 -6.82 10.07
CA SER A 74 4.88 -7.15 11.49
C SER A 74 4.29 -6.05 12.40
N GLY A 75 3.19 -5.41 11.97
CA GLY A 75 2.50 -4.34 12.70
C GLY A 75 3.15 -2.96 12.55
N ILE A 76 4.24 -2.84 11.80
CA ILE A 76 4.98 -1.59 11.61
C ILE A 76 4.74 -1.07 10.20
N VAL A 77 4.49 0.24 10.06
CA VAL A 77 4.43 0.90 8.75
C VAL A 77 5.82 0.94 8.14
N VAL A 78 6.01 0.22 7.03
CA VAL A 78 7.29 0.17 6.30
C VAL A 78 7.26 0.99 5.02
N ASN A 79 6.07 1.33 4.52
CA ASN A 79 5.89 2.13 3.32
C ASN A 79 4.51 2.81 3.35
N VAL A 80 4.35 3.89 2.58
CA VAL A 80 3.06 4.53 2.34
C VAL A 80 3.02 4.90 0.86
N LYS A 81 1.99 4.40 0.17
CA LYS A 81 1.69 4.83 -1.21
C LYS A 81 0.58 5.87 -1.14
N SER A 82 0.79 7.00 -1.77
CA SER A 82 -0.15 8.12 -1.80
C SER A 82 -0.66 8.32 -3.22
N ARG A 83 -1.96 8.56 -3.37
CA ARG A 83 -2.60 8.83 -4.66
C ARG A 83 -3.46 10.09 -4.57
N ASP A 84 -3.30 11.01 -5.51
CA ASP A 84 -4.19 12.17 -5.64
C ASP A 84 -5.38 11.87 -6.57
N GLY A 85 -6.36 12.78 -6.59
CA GLY A 85 -7.52 12.69 -7.48
C GLY A 85 -7.18 12.77 -8.98
N LYS A 86 -5.96 13.15 -9.34
CA LYS A 86 -5.46 13.25 -10.72
C LYS A 86 -4.67 12.02 -11.17
N LYS A 87 -4.77 10.92 -10.40
CA LYS A 87 -4.05 9.66 -10.63
C LYS A 87 -2.52 9.77 -10.52
N ASN A 88 -1.99 10.85 -9.95
CA ASN A 88 -0.58 10.90 -9.57
C ASN A 88 -0.36 10.01 -8.36
N PHE A 89 0.79 9.34 -8.33
CA PHE A 89 1.16 8.44 -7.25
C PHE A 89 2.54 8.79 -6.71
N ARG A 90 2.71 8.66 -5.40
CA ARG A 90 4.01 8.74 -4.74
C ARG A 90 4.15 7.57 -3.79
N GLN A 91 5.36 7.05 -3.69
CA GLN A 91 5.74 6.10 -2.66
C GLN A 91 6.84 6.72 -1.77
N ALA A 92 6.94 6.27 -0.52
CA ALA A 92 7.98 6.75 0.38
C ALA A 92 9.37 6.41 -0.17
N LYS A 93 10.29 7.39 -0.16
CA LYS A 93 11.67 7.20 -0.66
C LYS A 93 12.40 6.21 0.24
N ASN A 94 13.15 5.27 -0.36
CA ASN A 94 13.92 4.24 0.36
C ASN A 94 13.08 3.36 1.30
N ALA A 95 11.78 3.24 1.03
CA ALA A 95 10.91 2.35 1.77
C ALA A 95 11.15 0.88 1.39
N GLU A 96 10.82 -0.02 2.31
CA GLU A 96 10.91 -1.45 2.05
C GLU A 96 9.87 -1.84 1.00
N LYS A 97 10.30 -2.54 -0.06
CA LYS A 97 9.38 -3.14 -1.02
C LYS A 97 8.65 -4.28 -0.34
N CYS A 98 7.36 -4.11 -0.16
CA CYS A 98 6.51 -5.03 0.58
C CYS A 98 5.12 -5.05 -0.09
N PHE A 99 4.43 -6.19 -0.02
CA PHE A 99 3.04 -6.27 -0.46
C PHE A 99 2.15 -5.35 0.38
N TYR A 100 1.15 -4.73 -0.23
CA TYR A 100 0.07 -4.14 0.54
C TYR A 100 -0.73 -5.28 1.18
N GLY A 101 -1.08 -5.15 2.46
CA GLY A 101 -1.70 -6.25 3.21
C GLY A 101 -0.73 -7.38 3.58
N PHE A 102 0.60 -7.17 3.58
CA PHE A 102 1.57 -8.24 3.90
C PHE A 102 1.28 -8.97 5.22
N ASP A 103 0.80 -8.24 6.22
CA ASP A 103 0.41 -8.78 7.51
C ASP A 103 -0.78 -9.75 7.47
N ASN A 104 -1.56 -9.73 6.38
CA ASN A 104 -2.66 -10.66 6.14
C ASN A 104 -2.15 -12.09 5.87
N MET A 105 -0.87 -12.25 5.50
CA MET A 105 -0.24 -13.55 5.23
C MET A 105 0.40 -14.21 6.46
N LYS A 106 0.28 -13.63 7.66
CA LYS A 106 1.01 -14.13 8.85
C LYS A 106 0.59 -15.52 9.32
N ASN A 107 -0.63 -15.93 9.02
CA ASN A 107 -1.15 -17.24 9.37
C ASN A 107 -0.96 -18.23 8.20
N LYS A 108 -0.97 -19.53 8.49
CA LYS A 108 -1.02 -20.54 7.41
C LYS A 108 -2.34 -20.37 6.66
N VAL A 109 -2.26 -19.86 5.44
CA VAL A 109 -3.39 -19.70 4.53
C VAL A 109 -3.31 -20.77 3.44
N GLU A 110 -4.44 -21.38 3.11
CA GLU A 110 -4.53 -22.36 2.03
C GLU A 110 -4.59 -21.70 0.66
N THR A 111 -5.20 -20.50 0.59
CA THR A 111 -5.35 -19.71 -0.63
C THR A 111 -4.95 -18.27 -0.33
N LEU A 112 -4.19 -17.66 -1.24
CA LEU A 112 -3.79 -16.25 -1.19
C LEU A 112 -4.28 -15.56 -2.47
N ILE A 113 -5.05 -14.49 -2.32
CA ILE A 113 -5.49 -13.65 -3.43
C ILE A 113 -4.45 -12.56 -3.66
N ILE A 114 -3.99 -12.42 -4.90
CA ILE A 114 -3.04 -11.38 -5.29
C ILE A 114 -3.73 -10.46 -6.28
N THR A 115 -3.70 -9.16 -5.97
CA THR A 115 -4.33 -8.09 -6.75
C THR A 115 -3.28 -7.14 -7.32
N GLU A 116 -3.66 -6.39 -8.36
CA GLU A 116 -2.78 -5.38 -8.96
C GLU A 116 -2.65 -4.15 -8.06
N GLY A 117 -3.78 -3.66 -7.53
CA GLY A 117 -3.84 -2.39 -6.80
C GLY A 117 -4.41 -2.48 -5.39
N GLU A 118 -4.15 -1.44 -4.60
CA GLU A 118 -4.59 -1.36 -3.20
C GLU A 118 -6.12 -1.30 -3.09
N ILE A 119 -6.81 -0.68 -4.06
CA ILE A 119 -8.28 -0.59 -4.08
C ILE A 119 -8.92 -1.98 -4.28
N ASP A 120 -8.33 -2.81 -5.12
CA ASP A 120 -8.82 -4.17 -5.36
C ASP A 120 -8.66 -5.02 -4.10
N THR A 121 -7.52 -4.88 -3.40
CA THR A 121 -7.32 -5.50 -2.08
C THR A 121 -8.40 -5.07 -1.09
N LEU A 122 -8.71 -3.77 -1.00
CA LEU A 122 -9.79 -3.28 -0.13
C LEU A 122 -11.16 -3.85 -0.52
N THR A 123 -11.41 -4.03 -1.82
CA THR A 123 -12.65 -4.62 -2.33
C THR A 123 -12.79 -6.08 -1.89
N PHE A 124 -11.72 -6.87 -1.97
CA PHE A 124 -11.74 -8.25 -1.47
C PHE A 124 -11.96 -8.31 0.04
N ILE A 125 -11.33 -7.42 0.81
CA ILE A 125 -11.52 -7.31 2.25
C ILE A 125 -12.98 -6.98 2.59
N GLU A 126 -13.59 -6.04 1.86
CA GLU A 126 -15.01 -5.69 2.00
C GLU A 126 -15.92 -6.91 1.73
N CYS A 127 -15.57 -7.74 0.74
CA CYS A 127 -16.26 -8.99 0.45
C CYS A 127 -16.00 -10.12 1.46
N GLY A 128 -15.20 -9.90 2.50
CA GLY A 128 -14.89 -10.88 3.54
C GLY A 128 -13.70 -11.78 3.25
N PHE A 129 -12.93 -11.50 2.19
CA PHE A 129 -11.66 -12.19 1.91
C PHE A 129 -10.51 -11.43 2.53
N HIS A 130 -9.92 -11.98 3.60
CA HIS A 130 -8.87 -11.29 4.35
C HIS A 130 -7.48 -11.70 3.89
N GLU A 131 -7.35 -12.87 3.27
CA GLU A 131 -6.13 -13.46 2.72
C GLU A 131 -5.81 -12.87 1.34
N VAL A 132 -5.68 -11.54 1.29
CA VAL A 132 -5.45 -10.78 0.05
C VAL A 132 -4.31 -9.79 0.20
N VAL A 133 -3.54 -9.65 -0.87
CA VAL A 133 -2.42 -8.71 -0.99
C VAL A 133 -2.41 -7.98 -2.34
N SER A 134 -1.78 -6.81 -2.40
CA SER A 134 -1.47 -6.15 -3.68
C SER A 134 0.02 -6.08 -3.98
N MET A 135 0.35 -6.16 -5.26
CA MET A 135 1.72 -5.98 -5.75
C MET A 135 2.26 -4.57 -5.40
N PRO A 136 3.51 -4.44 -4.89
CA PRO A 136 4.11 -3.12 -4.57
C PRO A 136 4.36 -2.23 -5.78
N ASP A 137 4.76 -2.85 -6.89
CA ASP A 137 4.97 -2.23 -8.19
C ASP A 137 4.08 -3.02 -9.14
N GLY A 138 3.13 -2.36 -9.83
CA GLY A 138 2.22 -3.02 -10.78
C GLY A 138 2.98 -3.81 -11.86
N ALA A 139 2.26 -4.65 -12.61
CA ALA A 139 2.89 -5.46 -13.65
C ALA A 139 3.59 -4.57 -14.72
N PRO A 140 4.80 -4.96 -15.19
CA PRO A 140 5.54 -4.23 -16.21
C PRO A 140 4.89 -4.28 -17.60
#